data_AF-A0AAW2V7G5-F1
#
_entry.id   AF-A0AAW2V7G5-F1
#
_cell.length_a   1.000
_cell.length_b   1.000
_cell.length_c   1.000
_cell.angle_alpha   90.00
_cell.angle_beta   90.00
_cell.angle_gamma   90.00
#
_symmetry.space_group_name_H-M   'P 1'
#
loop_
_entity.id
_entity.type
_entity.pdbx_description
1 polymer ?
#
loop_
_entity_poly.entity_id
_entity_poly.type
_entity_poly.pdbx_seq_one_letter_code
_entity_poly.pdbx_strand_id
1 'polypeptide(L)'
;MQICRLTLPLSSLFSPKVTETEGGLPDPIDTAKGGKQRRRRTSRVANSEMAAFMTVLESDLRALSAEARRRYPAVKDAAEHAILKLRSMASPDEIAHNEDILRIFLMACEVKNVKLSVIGLSCLQKLISHDAIAPSALKEILFALKECHMLYLMLLVIVKAP
;
A
#
# COMPACT_ATOMS: atom_id res chain seq x y z
N MET A 1 -24.21 9.92 6.13
CA MET A 1 -24.68 9.64 4.76
C MET A 1 -24.08 10.65 3.79
N GLN A 2 -22.78 10.53 3.53
CA GLN A 2 -22.06 11.27 2.49
C GLN A 2 -20.88 10.39 2.05
N ILE A 3 -21.23 9.36 1.28
CA ILE A 3 -20.29 8.53 0.53
C ILE A 3 -20.18 9.24 -0.82
N CYS A 4 -19.23 10.17 -0.93
CA CYS A 4 -18.92 10.82 -2.19
C CYS A 4 -17.51 10.45 -2.61
N ARG A 5 -17.47 9.63 -3.67
CA ARG A 5 -16.42 9.55 -4.69
C ARG A 5 -15.03 9.20 -4.20
N LEU A 6 -14.62 7.96 -4.46
CA LEU A 6 -13.41 7.61 -5.21
C LEU A 6 -13.46 6.11 -5.59
N THR A 7 -14.52 5.70 -6.29
CA THR A 7 -14.41 4.63 -7.29
C THR A 7 -13.70 5.24 -8.49
N LEU A 8 -12.37 5.33 -8.42
CA LEU A 8 -11.56 5.53 -9.62
C LEU A 8 -11.56 4.21 -10.40
N PRO A 9 -11.71 4.26 -11.73
CA PRO A 9 -11.73 3.06 -12.54
C PRO A 9 -10.31 2.49 -12.59
N LEU A 10 -10.22 1.16 -12.46
CA LEU A 10 -9.02 0.35 -12.70
C LEU A 10 -8.42 0.50 -14.12
N SER A 11 -8.99 1.38 -14.96
CA SER A 11 -8.57 1.64 -16.34
C SER A 11 -7.41 2.65 -16.48
N SER A 12 -6.93 3.27 -15.39
CA SER A 12 -5.77 4.18 -15.44
C SER A 12 -4.42 3.46 -15.33
N LEU A 13 -4.42 2.14 -15.10
CA LEU A 13 -3.21 1.34 -14.83
C LEU A 13 -2.32 1.07 -16.06
N PHE A 14 -2.57 1.72 -17.20
CA PHE A 14 -1.78 1.50 -18.41
C PHE A 14 -1.68 2.76 -19.28
N SER A 15 -0.65 3.57 -19.04
CA SER A 15 -0.01 4.35 -20.10
C SER A 15 1.44 4.66 -19.71
N PRO A 16 2.43 4.09 -20.41
CA PRO A 16 3.78 4.63 -20.40
C PRO A 16 3.79 5.88 -21.30
N LYS A 17 4.05 7.06 -20.74
CA LYS A 17 4.36 8.24 -21.54
C LYS A 17 5.85 8.55 -21.37
N VAL A 18 6.64 8.05 -22.32
CA VAL A 18 7.96 8.57 -22.65
C VAL A 18 7.78 9.97 -23.23
N THR A 19 8.59 10.95 -22.79
CA THR A 19 9.08 12.06 -23.63
C THR A 19 10.33 12.68 -23.00
N GLU A 20 11.45 12.57 -23.72
CA GLU A 20 12.59 13.50 -23.79
C GLU A 20 12.07 14.95 -24.07
N THR A 21 12.73 16.11 -23.86
CA THR A 21 14.13 16.57 -23.92
C THR A 21 14.20 18.04 -23.41
N GLU A 22 15.37 18.44 -22.88
CA GLU A 22 16.10 19.75 -23.00
C GLU A 22 15.49 21.13 -22.57
N GLY A 23 16.20 21.81 -21.64
CA GLY A 23 16.70 23.20 -21.81
C GLY A 23 15.94 24.43 -21.23
N GLY A 24 16.62 25.23 -20.38
CA GLY A 24 16.42 26.70 -20.25
C GLY A 24 16.17 27.32 -18.86
N LEU A 25 17.03 28.27 -18.44
CA LEU A 25 17.08 29.04 -17.18
C LEU A 25 16.24 30.37 -17.24
N PRO A 26 16.18 31.30 -16.24
CA PRO A 26 14.98 31.59 -15.42
C PRO A 26 14.45 33.07 -15.42
N ASP A 27 13.22 33.26 -14.91
CA ASP A 27 12.59 34.40 -14.17
C ASP A 27 12.56 35.84 -14.80
N PRO A 28 11.69 36.82 -14.36
CA PRO A 28 10.98 36.93 -13.07
C PRO A 28 9.54 37.57 -13.01
N ILE A 29 8.91 37.41 -11.82
CA ILE A 29 7.96 38.28 -11.06
C ILE A 29 6.63 38.75 -11.72
N ASP A 30 5.47 38.32 -11.16
CA ASP A 30 4.55 39.27 -10.49
C ASP A 30 3.51 38.65 -9.51
N THR A 31 3.59 39.18 -8.29
CA THR A 31 2.62 39.56 -7.24
C THR A 31 1.12 39.17 -7.29
N ALA A 32 0.68 38.66 -6.13
CA ALA A 32 -0.57 38.95 -5.38
C ALA A 32 -1.84 38.06 -5.45
N LYS A 33 -2.11 37.51 -4.26
CA LYS A 33 -3.37 37.54 -3.46
C LYS A 33 -4.60 36.74 -3.92
N GLY A 34 -4.95 35.75 -3.09
CA GLY A 34 -6.34 35.35 -2.85
C GLY A 34 -6.54 33.84 -2.65
N GLY A 35 -6.86 33.41 -1.41
CA GLY A 35 -7.37 32.05 -1.17
C GLY A 35 -6.84 31.29 0.05
N LYS A 36 -6.84 31.86 1.27
CA LYS A 36 -6.26 31.21 2.47
C LYS A 36 -7.18 30.20 3.21
N GLN A 37 -8.44 30.01 2.81
CA GLN A 37 -9.38 29.19 3.59
C GLN A 37 -9.65 27.78 3.03
N ARG A 38 -9.37 27.51 1.75
CA ARG A 38 -9.73 26.21 1.11
C ARG A 38 -8.65 25.12 1.23
N ARG A 39 -7.38 25.49 1.47
CA ARG A 39 -6.23 24.56 1.62
C ARG A 39 -6.15 23.84 2.98
N ARG A 40 -6.82 24.34 4.03
CA ARG A 40 -6.75 23.74 5.38
C ARG A 40 -7.65 22.50 5.57
N ARG A 41 -8.69 22.34 4.74
CA ARG A 41 -9.62 21.20 4.85
C ARG A 41 -9.08 19.96 4.14
N THR A 42 -8.46 20.11 2.97
CA THR A 42 -7.88 18.97 2.23
C THR A 42 -6.67 18.36 2.94
N SER A 43 -5.82 19.15 3.60
CA SER A 43 -4.66 18.62 4.33
C SER A 43 -5.00 17.85 5.61
N ARG A 44 -6.07 18.22 6.33
CA ARG A 44 -6.50 17.48 7.53
C ARG A 44 -7.12 16.13 7.19
N VAL A 45 -7.88 16.05 6.10
CA VAL A 45 -8.55 14.82 5.68
C VAL A 45 -7.53 13.79 5.19
N ALA A 46 -6.57 14.20 4.35
CA ALA A 46 -5.48 13.32 3.89
C ALA A 46 -4.61 12.79 5.05
N ASN A 47 -4.31 13.64 6.04
CA ASN A 47 -3.56 13.21 7.23
C ASN A 47 -4.34 12.18 8.08
N SER A 48 -5.66 12.25 8.11
CA SER A 48 -6.48 11.26 8.83
C SER A 48 -6.63 9.93 8.08
N GLU A 49 -6.69 9.97 6.75
CA GLU A 49 -6.74 8.76 5.90
C GLU A 49 -5.43 7.99 5.98
N MET A 50 -4.29 8.69 5.96
CA MET A 50 -2.98 8.07 6.13
C MET A 50 -2.82 7.43 7.51
N ALA A 51 -3.24 8.11 8.58
CA ALA A 51 -3.21 7.54 9.91
C ALA A 51 -4.04 6.25 10.01
N ALA A 52 -5.22 6.22 9.37
CA ALA A 52 -6.05 5.02 9.31
C ALA A 52 -5.34 3.88 8.57
N PHE A 53 -4.73 4.13 7.41
CA PHE A 53 -3.98 3.14 6.66
C PHE A 53 -2.84 2.53 7.49
N MET A 54 -2.02 3.37 8.14
CA MET A 54 -0.92 2.92 8.99
C MET A 54 -1.39 2.03 10.14
N THR A 55 -2.51 2.38 10.78
CA THR A 55 -3.08 1.56 11.86
C THR A 55 -3.56 0.20 11.38
N VAL A 56 -4.15 0.13 10.19
CA VAL A 56 -4.60 -1.14 9.59
C VAL A 56 -3.40 -2.00 9.21
N LEU A 57 -2.37 -1.41 8.61
CA LEU A 57 -1.14 -2.11 8.25
C LEU A 57 -0.42 -2.67 9.50
N GLU A 58 -0.31 -1.89 10.58
CA GLU A 58 0.23 -2.39 11.85
C GLU A 58 -0.63 -3.54 12.41
N SER A 59 -1.95 -3.43 12.33
CA SER A 59 -2.86 -4.50 12.77
C SER A 59 -2.67 -5.79 11.98
N ASP A 60 -2.50 -5.70 10.66
CA ASP A 60 -2.26 -6.88 9.81
C ASP A 60 -0.92 -7.54 10.15
N LEU A 61 0.15 -6.76 10.36
CA LEU A 61 1.44 -7.28 10.81
C LEU A 61 1.36 -7.98 12.18
N ARG A 62 0.58 -7.43 13.11
CA ARG A 62 0.34 -8.05 14.42
C ARG A 62 -0.43 -9.37 14.29
N ALA A 63 -1.45 -9.40 13.44
CA ALA A 63 -2.19 -10.63 13.14
C ALA A 63 -1.28 -11.69 12.49
N LEU A 64 -0.43 -11.26 11.56
CA LEU A 64 0.52 -12.13 10.88
C LEU A 64 1.52 -12.74 11.86
N SER A 65 2.12 -11.93 12.75
CA SER A 65 3.01 -12.40 13.81
C SER A 65 2.31 -13.42 14.73
N ALA A 66 1.10 -13.11 15.18
CA ALA A 66 0.32 -14.00 16.05
C ALA A 66 0.00 -15.36 15.41
N GLU A 67 -0.36 -15.36 14.13
CA GLU A 67 -0.65 -16.59 13.37
C GLU A 67 0.63 -17.38 13.07
N ALA A 68 1.74 -16.70 12.78
CA ALA A 68 3.03 -17.32 12.45
C ALA A 68 3.75 -17.91 13.66
N ARG A 69 3.55 -17.34 14.86
CA ARG A 69 4.27 -17.64 16.11
C ARG A 69 4.56 -19.12 16.38
N ARG A 70 3.64 -20.02 16.06
CA ARG A 70 3.75 -21.45 16.43
C ARG A 70 4.54 -22.29 15.44
N ARG A 71 4.46 -21.96 14.15
CA ARG A 71 4.93 -22.84 13.07
C ARG A 71 5.94 -22.17 12.14
N TYR A 72 5.98 -20.84 12.15
CA TYR A 72 6.74 -20.03 11.19
C TYR A 72 7.48 -18.90 11.93
N PRO A 73 8.46 -19.24 12.80
CA PRO A 73 9.17 -18.23 13.60
C PRO A 73 9.85 -17.16 12.74
N ALA A 74 10.38 -17.51 11.57
CA ALA A 74 10.95 -16.55 10.63
C ALA A 74 9.93 -15.48 10.17
N VAL A 75 8.70 -15.88 9.85
CA VAL A 75 7.64 -14.93 9.47
C VAL A 75 7.22 -14.07 10.68
N LYS A 76 7.18 -14.66 11.89
CA LYS A 76 6.89 -13.93 13.13
C LYS A 76 7.93 -12.84 13.40
N ASP A 77 9.22 -13.19 13.40
CA ASP A 77 10.31 -12.27 13.70
C ASP A 77 10.37 -11.14 12.67
N ALA A 78 10.17 -11.50 11.39
CA ALA A 78 10.19 -10.54 10.31
C ALA A 78 8.98 -9.56 10.41
N ALA A 79 7.80 -10.05 10.81
CA ALA A 79 6.64 -9.21 11.08
C ALA A 79 6.84 -8.28 12.29
N GLU A 80 7.44 -8.76 13.38
CA GLU A 80 7.78 -7.93 14.55
C GLU A 80 8.79 -6.82 14.19
N HIS A 81 9.79 -7.14 13.38
CA HIS A 81 10.74 -6.17 12.87
C HIS A 81 10.09 -5.14 11.95
N ALA A 82 9.17 -5.56 11.08
CA ALA A 82 8.39 -4.67 10.21
C ALA A 82 7.53 -3.69 11.02
N ILE A 83 6.92 -4.12 12.13
CA ILE A 83 6.16 -3.22 13.04
C ILE A 83 7.06 -2.12 13.61
N LEU A 84 8.29 -2.46 14.01
CA LEU A 84 9.23 -1.47 14.54
C LEU A 84 9.62 -0.45 13.46
N LYS A 85 9.88 -0.91 12.23
CA LYS A 85 10.18 -0.04 11.08
C LYS A 85 9.00 0.86 10.70
N LEU A 86 7.78 0.31 10.71
CA LEU A 86 6.58 1.05 10.33
C LEU A 86 6.35 2.28 11.23
N ARG A 87 6.73 2.21 12.50
CA ARG A 87 6.59 3.34 13.45
C ARG A 87 7.48 4.53 13.13
N SER A 88 8.57 4.32 12.39
CA SER A 88 9.43 5.42 11.92
C SER A 88 8.99 6.01 10.59
N MET A 89 7.95 5.45 9.96
CA MET A 89 7.48 5.87 8.65
C MET A 89 6.33 6.85 8.75
N ALA A 90 6.30 7.84 7.85
CA ALA A 90 5.28 8.89 7.83
C ALA A 90 4.50 8.97 6.50
N SER A 91 4.95 8.26 5.46
CA SER A 91 4.38 8.34 4.11
C SER A 91 4.28 6.96 3.43
N PRO A 92 3.33 6.75 2.50
CA PRO A 92 3.23 5.52 1.72
C PRO A 92 4.43 5.37 0.76
N ASP A 93 5.02 6.47 0.31
CA ASP A 93 6.26 6.47 -0.47
C ASP A 93 7.41 5.82 0.32
N GLU A 94 7.57 6.14 1.60
CA GLU A 94 8.60 5.49 2.43
C GLU A 94 8.38 3.97 2.51
N ILE A 95 7.12 3.53 2.57
CA ILE A 95 6.76 2.10 2.53
C ILE A 95 7.10 1.49 1.17
N ALA A 96 6.78 2.19 0.07
CA ALA A 96 7.07 1.73 -1.29
C ALA A 96 8.56 1.54 -1.57
N HIS A 97 9.42 2.36 -0.93
CA HIS A 97 10.87 2.24 -1.03
C HIS A 97 11.45 1.21 -0.04
N ASN A 98 10.62 0.62 0.82
CA ASN A 98 11.04 -0.36 1.81
C ASN A 98 10.54 -1.76 1.45
N GLU A 99 11.36 -2.47 0.70
CA GLU A 99 11.10 -3.83 0.24
C GLU A 99 10.87 -4.83 1.38
N ASP A 100 11.34 -4.55 2.61
CA ASP A 100 11.17 -5.47 3.74
C ASP A 100 9.70 -5.60 4.17
N ILE A 101 8.93 -4.50 4.11
CA ILE A 101 7.50 -4.53 4.45
C ILE A 101 6.76 -5.41 3.46
N LEU A 102 7.01 -5.21 2.17
CA LEU A 102 6.39 -6.00 1.12
C LEU A 102 6.78 -7.49 1.22
N ARG A 103 8.08 -7.75 1.43
CA ARG A 103 8.64 -9.10 1.48
C ARG A 103 8.01 -9.95 2.58
N ILE A 104 7.62 -9.36 3.72
CA ILE A 104 6.91 -10.06 4.80
C ILE A 104 5.60 -10.68 4.33
N PHE A 105 4.84 -9.95 3.52
CA PHE A 105 3.54 -10.42 3.05
C PHE A 105 3.69 -11.42 1.90
N LEU A 106 4.73 -11.29 1.08
CA LEU A 106 5.08 -12.29 0.08
C LEU A 106 5.52 -13.60 0.74
N MET A 107 6.40 -13.54 1.74
CA MET A 107 6.79 -14.70 2.56
C MET A 107 5.57 -15.39 3.18
N ALA A 108 4.62 -14.62 3.72
CA ALA A 108 3.37 -15.16 4.26
C ALA A 108 2.49 -15.87 3.22
N CYS A 109 2.55 -15.45 1.95
CA CYS A 109 1.86 -16.12 0.86
C CYS A 109 2.56 -17.46 0.50
N GLU A 110 3.89 -17.50 0.60
CA GLU A 110 4.70 -18.67 0.23
C GLU A 110 4.60 -19.86 1.21
N VAL A 111 4.28 -19.64 2.49
CA VAL A 111 4.21 -20.73 3.50
C VAL A 111 3.05 -21.72 3.32
N LYS A 112 2.26 -21.58 2.24
CA LYS A 112 1.13 -22.46 1.86
C LYS A 112 0.12 -22.67 2.99
N ASN A 113 0.02 -21.71 3.91
CA ASN A 113 -0.94 -21.73 5.01
C ASN A 113 -2.07 -20.75 4.70
N VAL A 114 -3.29 -21.27 4.60
CA VAL A 114 -4.48 -20.50 4.21
C VAL A 114 -4.64 -19.21 5.02
N LYS A 115 -4.46 -19.24 6.34
CA LYS A 115 -4.66 -18.08 7.20
C LYS A 115 -3.59 -17.02 7.00
N LEU A 116 -2.31 -17.42 6.93
CA LEU A 116 -1.21 -16.50 6.66
C LEU A 116 -1.32 -15.88 5.27
N SER A 117 -1.65 -16.69 4.26
CA SER A 117 -1.89 -16.20 2.90
C SER A 117 -3.05 -15.20 2.89
N VAL A 118 -4.18 -15.47 3.57
CA VAL A 118 -5.31 -14.52 3.62
C VAL A 118 -4.91 -13.18 4.24
N ILE A 119 -4.16 -13.20 5.35
CA ILE A 119 -3.67 -11.96 5.99
C ILE A 119 -2.71 -11.22 5.04
N GLY A 120 -1.74 -11.94 4.45
CA GLY A 120 -0.78 -11.37 3.51
C GLY A 120 -1.44 -10.74 2.29
N LEU A 121 -2.36 -11.46 1.65
CA LEU A 121 -3.11 -11.00 0.49
C LEU A 121 -3.99 -9.79 0.80
N SER A 122 -4.68 -9.79 1.95
CA SER A 122 -5.48 -8.63 2.37
C SER A 122 -4.61 -7.38 2.54
N CYS A 123 -3.40 -7.54 3.08
CA CYS A 123 -2.49 -6.43 3.27
C CYS A 123 -1.88 -5.95 1.94
N LEU A 124 -1.51 -6.86 1.04
CA LEU A 124 -1.04 -6.53 -0.31
C LEU A 124 -2.06 -5.71 -1.08
N GLN A 125 -3.35 -6.05 -0.99
CA GLN A 125 -4.41 -5.25 -1.61
C GLN A 125 -4.44 -3.81 -1.07
N LYS A 126 -4.31 -3.63 0.25
CA LYS A 126 -4.32 -2.30 0.89
C LYS A 126 -3.09 -1.51 0.47
N LEU A 127 -1.92 -2.14 0.42
CA LEU A 127 -0.68 -1.51 -0.06
C LEU A 127 -0.83 -1.02 -1.52
N ILE A 128 -1.40 -1.84 -2.41
CA ILE A 128 -1.69 -1.44 -3.81
C ILE A 128 -2.68 -0.27 -3.84
N SER A 129 -3.75 -0.33 -3.03
CA SER A 129 -4.81 0.68 -3.02
C SER A 129 -4.35 2.05 -2.52
N HIS A 130 -3.24 2.09 -1.79
CA HIS A 130 -2.62 3.31 -1.26
C HIS A 130 -1.33 3.70 -2.00
N ASP A 131 -1.05 3.10 -3.17
CA ASP A 131 0.16 3.33 -3.97
C ASP A 131 1.47 3.12 -3.19
N ALA A 132 1.43 2.30 -2.13
CA ALA A 132 2.56 2.03 -1.22
C ALA A 132 3.45 0.88 -1.72
N ILE A 133 3.52 0.69 -3.04
CA ILE A 133 4.28 -0.39 -3.69
C ILE A 133 5.02 0.17 -4.90
N ALA A 134 6.32 -0.11 -4.99
CA ALA A 134 7.09 0.23 -6.16
C ALA A 134 6.58 -0.52 -7.42
N PRO A 135 6.53 0.13 -8.59
CA PRO A 135 6.02 -0.50 -9.82
C PRO A 135 6.84 -1.73 -10.26
N SER A 136 8.12 -1.80 -9.87
CA SER A 136 8.98 -2.97 -10.05
C SER A 136 8.44 -4.21 -9.32
N ALA A 137 7.91 -4.02 -8.12
CA ALA A 137 7.46 -5.10 -7.24
C ALA A 137 6.06 -5.63 -7.58
N LEU A 138 5.30 -4.91 -8.42
CA LEU A 138 3.98 -5.36 -8.89
C LEU A 138 4.05 -6.72 -9.60
N LYS A 139 5.14 -6.99 -10.32
CA LYS A 139 5.36 -8.28 -10.99
C LYS A 139 5.49 -9.42 -9.97
N GLU A 140 6.23 -9.20 -8.89
CA GLU A 140 6.41 -10.19 -7.83
C GLU A 140 5.09 -10.49 -7.11
N ILE A 141 4.29 -9.45 -6.87
CA ILE A 141 2.95 -9.61 -6.28
C ILE A 141 2.05 -10.43 -7.21
N LEU A 142 1.96 -10.08 -8.49
CA LEU A 142 1.16 -10.84 -9.46
C LEU A 142 1.59 -12.30 -9.55
N PHE A 143 2.89 -12.57 -9.42
CA PHE A 143 3.41 -13.93 -9.36
C PHE A 143 2.95 -14.66 -8.08
N ALA A 144 3.10 -14.05 -6.90
CA ALA A 144 2.63 -14.62 -5.64
C ALA A 144 1.11 -14.87 -5.65
N LEU A 145 0.34 -13.98 -6.28
CA LEU A 145 -1.11 -14.13 -6.47
C LEU A 145 -1.46 -15.31 -7.38
N LYS A 146 -0.69 -15.54 -8.45
CA LYS A 146 -0.88 -16.67 -9.36
C LYS A 146 -0.58 -18.01 -8.67
N GLU A 147 0.50 -18.07 -7.90
CA GLU A 147 0.94 -19.27 -7.19
C GLU A 147 0.02 -19.61 -6.00
N CYS A 148 -0.63 -18.60 -5.43
CA CYS A 148 -1.76 -18.82 -4.54
C CYS A 148 -2.93 -19.36 -5.38
N HIS A 149 -3.08 -20.69 -5.46
CA HIS A 149 -4.23 -21.41 -6.06
C HIS A 149 -5.63 -20.98 -5.50
N MET A 150 -5.65 -20.00 -4.59
CA MET A 150 -6.80 -19.32 -4.01
C MET A 150 -7.41 -18.25 -4.95
N LEU A 151 -7.46 -18.49 -6.26
CA LEU A 151 -8.09 -17.58 -7.24
C LEU A 151 -9.56 -17.24 -6.87
N TYR A 152 -10.24 -18.11 -6.13
CA TYR A 152 -11.59 -17.86 -5.60
C TYR A 152 -11.68 -16.81 -4.48
N LEU A 153 -10.64 -16.65 -3.66
CA LEU A 153 -10.60 -15.65 -2.59
C LEU A 153 -10.26 -14.26 -3.14
N MET A 154 -9.43 -14.15 -4.18
CA MET A 154 -9.15 -12.88 -4.86
C MET A 154 -10.41 -12.27 -5.48
N LEU A 155 -11.30 -13.08 -6.10
CA LEU A 155 -12.56 -12.58 -6.64
C LEU A 155 -13.45 -11.99 -5.52
N LEU A 156 -13.50 -12.63 -4.36
CA LEU A 156 -14.22 -12.12 -3.19
C LEU A 156 -13.60 -10.82 -2.64
N VAL A 157 -12.27 -10.71 -2.60
CA VAL A 157 -11.55 -9.56 -2.06
C VAL A 157 -11.61 -8.34 -2.99
N ILE A 158 -11.60 -8.55 -4.32
CA ILE A 158 -11.77 -7.48 -5.31
C ILE A 158 -13.24 -7.06 -5.46
N VAL A 159 -14.20 -8.00 -5.41
CA VAL A 159 -15.64 -7.70 -5.60
C VAL A 159 -16.33 -7.20 -4.32
N LYS A 160 -15.73 -7.42 -3.14
CA LYS A 160 -16.29 -6.98 -1.83
C LYS A 160 -15.64 -5.72 -1.28
N ALA A 161 -15.11 -4.85 -2.13
CA ALA A 161 -14.86 -3.45 -1.77
C ALA A 161 -16.18 -2.66 -1.97
N PRO A 162 -16.85 -2.19 -0.91
CA PRO A 162 -18.09 -1.42 -1.02
C PRO A 162 -17.88 -0.02 -1.62
#